data_AF-A0A146K2C2-F1
#
_entry.id   AF-A0A146K2C2-F1
#
_cell.length_a   1.000
_cell.length_b   1.000
_cell.length_c   1.000
_cell.angle_alpha   90.00
_cell.angle_beta   90.00
_cell.angle_gamma   90.00
#
_symmetry.space_group_name_H-M   'P 1'
#
loop_
_entity.id
_entity.type
_entity.pdbx_description
1 polymer ?
#
loop_
_entity_poly.entity_id
_entity_poly.type
_entity_poly.pdbx_seq_one_letter_code
_entity_poly.pdbx_strand_id
1 'polypeptide(L)'
;MLLNSQKAIISRFGILPLLIEIIHLNRSERDLNSSLESQFVANKFLIFWQSFTQSAIQRGMVRHFPKNMLTIGWLGVLKDKTGLLKTGLVNDEAIRSEQYVEIIREYAQDLMIDDDLMLQQDNAPIHASAYTKYQFDIMGLDVIDWPSKSPDLNPIEHLWANIKRKLKGMKFSNRASFEQEIINQWNSVSQDDLRKLVESMPGRVQKCIKAKGWYFQ
;
A
#
# COMPACT_ATOMS: atom_id res chain seq x y z
N MET A 1 5.36 -27.33 7.03
CA MET A 1 4.54 -26.61 6.02
C MET A 1 3.12 -26.31 6.52
N LEU A 2 2.44 -27.25 7.20
CA LEU A 2 1.11 -27.06 7.81
C LEU A 2 1.03 -25.98 8.91
N LEU A 3 2.04 -25.89 9.77
CA LEU A 3 2.06 -24.90 10.87
C LEU A 3 2.11 -23.44 10.35
N ASN A 4 2.85 -23.21 9.27
CA ASN A 4 2.98 -21.86 8.68
C ASN A 4 1.71 -21.44 7.93
N SER A 5 0.98 -22.40 7.35
CA SER A 5 -0.32 -22.12 6.69
C SER A 5 -1.41 -21.84 7.73
N GLN A 6 -1.45 -22.56 8.84
CA GLN A 6 -2.38 -22.27 9.94
C GLN A 6 -2.14 -20.90 10.58
N LYS A 7 -0.87 -20.55 10.87
CA LYS A 7 -0.52 -19.21 11.37
C LYS A 7 -0.94 -18.09 10.41
N ALA A 8 -0.75 -18.29 9.11
CA ALA A 8 -1.17 -17.32 8.09
C ALA A 8 -2.70 -17.17 8.04
N ILE A 9 -3.46 -18.27 8.11
CA ILE A 9 -4.93 -18.25 8.15
C ILE A 9 -5.44 -17.52 9.40
N ILE A 10 -4.86 -17.80 10.57
CA ILE A 10 -5.25 -17.15 11.83
C ILE A 10 -5.01 -15.63 11.77
N SER A 11 -3.82 -15.22 11.30
CA SER A 11 -3.50 -13.80 11.13
C SER A 11 -4.45 -13.10 10.14
N ARG A 12 -4.83 -13.78 9.05
CA ARG A 12 -5.81 -13.26 8.07
C ARG A 12 -7.21 -13.12 8.66
N PHE A 13 -7.62 -13.96 9.59
CA PHE A 13 -8.89 -13.78 10.32
C PHE A 13 -8.82 -12.67 11.36
N GLY A 14 -7.67 -12.51 12.03
CA GLY A 14 -7.48 -11.50 13.07
C GLY A 14 -7.65 -10.06 12.59
N ILE A 15 -7.31 -9.76 11.33
CA ILE A 15 -7.44 -8.42 10.76
C ILE A 15 -8.86 -8.09 10.26
N LEU A 16 -9.72 -9.09 10.01
CA LEU A 16 -11.02 -8.85 9.38
C LEU A 16 -11.94 -7.90 10.18
N PRO A 17 -12.04 -7.99 11.53
CA PRO A 17 -12.86 -7.06 12.30
C PRO A 17 -12.44 -5.60 12.10
N LEU A 18 -11.14 -5.31 12.13
CA LEU A 18 -10.59 -3.98 11.89
C LEU A 18 -10.93 -3.48 10.48
N LEU A 19 -10.77 -4.33 9.45
CA LEU A 19 -11.14 -3.96 8.09
C LEU A 19 -12.64 -3.67 7.96
N ILE A 20 -13.49 -4.47 8.61
CA ILE A 20 -14.94 -4.25 8.63
C ILE A 20 -15.28 -2.93 9.31
N GLU A 21 -14.62 -2.59 10.42
CA GLU A 21 -14.82 -1.33 11.13
C GLU A 21 -14.42 -0.13 10.27
N ILE A 22 -13.22 -0.15 9.68
CA ILE A 22 -12.75 0.89 8.75
C ILE A 22 -13.73 1.06 7.59
N ILE A 23 -14.25 -0.03 7.04
CA ILE A 23 -15.27 0.02 5.97
C ILE A 23 -16.56 0.69 6.43
N HIS A 24 -17.04 0.39 7.64
CA HIS A 24 -18.30 0.95 8.16
C HIS A 24 -18.19 2.44 8.43
N LEU A 25 -17.09 2.89 9.04
CA LEU A 25 -16.82 4.31 9.30
C LEU A 25 -16.82 5.11 7.99
N ASN A 26 -16.13 4.61 6.97
CA ASN A 26 -16.12 5.20 5.62
C ASN A 26 -17.50 5.19 4.92
N ARG A 27 -18.46 4.35 5.34
CA ARG A 27 -19.83 4.34 4.80
C ARG A 27 -20.72 5.36 5.52
N SER A 28 -20.71 5.38 6.85
CA SER A 28 -21.52 6.32 7.65
C SER A 28 -21.19 7.78 7.35
N GLU A 29 -19.93 8.10 7.04
CA GLU A 29 -19.53 9.45 6.63
C GLU A 29 -20.09 9.88 5.28
N ARG A 30 -20.33 8.95 4.34
CA ARG A 30 -20.95 9.31 3.04
C ARG A 30 -22.40 9.76 3.22
N ASP A 31 -23.11 9.14 4.14
CA ASP A 31 -24.49 9.50 4.44
C ASP A 31 -24.56 10.87 5.15
N LEU A 32 -23.53 11.23 5.92
CA LEU A 32 -23.40 12.51 6.65
C LEU A 32 -22.90 13.67 5.77
N ASN A 33 -22.01 13.42 4.80
CA ASN A 33 -21.45 14.42 3.87
C ASN A 33 -22.47 15.01 2.87
N SER A 34 -23.77 14.76 3.04
CA SER A 34 -24.86 15.50 2.39
C SER A 34 -25.22 16.81 3.11
N SER A 35 -24.68 17.06 4.31
CA SER A 35 -24.83 18.33 5.04
C SER A 35 -23.47 19.00 5.28
N LEU A 36 -23.40 20.31 5.01
CA LEU A 36 -22.17 21.12 4.94
C LEU A 36 -21.35 21.24 6.26
N GLU A 37 -21.80 20.65 7.37
CA GLU A 37 -21.19 20.87 8.70
C GLU A 37 -20.37 19.69 9.27
N SER A 38 -20.18 18.60 8.53
CA SER A 38 -19.52 17.38 9.05
C SER A 38 -18.10 17.15 8.51
N GLN A 39 -17.29 18.21 8.39
CA GLN A 39 -15.93 18.12 7.80
C GLN A 39 -14.82 17.56 8.72
N PHE A 40 -15.13 17.09 9.93
CA PHE A 40 -14.10 16.96 10.98
C PHE A 40 -13.96 15.60 11.70
N VAL A 41 -14.56 14.50 11.24
CA VAL A 41 -14.46 13.24 12.02
C VAL A 41 -14.32 12.00 11.12
N ALA A 42 -13.20 11.27 11.33
CA ALA A 42 -12.94 9.84 11.09
C ALA A 42 -12.53 9.31 9.70
N ASN A 43 -11.70 10.05 8.97
CA ASN A 43 -10.97 9.43 7.85
C ASN A 43 -9.84 8.50 8.35
N LYS A 44 -10.14 7.23 8.64
CA LYS A 44 -9.13 6.18 8.85
C LYS A 44 -8.39 5.92 7.53
N PHE A 45 -7.34 6.71 7.28
CA PHE A 45 -6.62 6.72 6.01
C PHE A 45 -5.65 5.56 5.91
N LEU A 46 -5.97 4.59 5.05
CA LEU A 46 -5.09 3.50 4.68
C LEU A 46 -4.04 4.01 3.70
N ILE A 47 -2.86 4.32 4.21
CA ILE A 47 -1.67 4.39 3.38
C ILE A 47 -1.33 2.97 2.97
N PHE A 48 -1.15 2.67 1.68
CA PHE A 48 -0.70 1.35 1.23
C PHE A 48 0.71 1.41 0.67
N TRP A 49 1.64 0.70 1.29
CA TRP A 49 2.99 0.57 0.76
C TRP A 49 3.21 -0.76 0.04
N GLN A 50 3.80 -0.72 -1.15
CA GLN A 50 4.33 -1.90 -1.85
C GLN A 50 5.60 -1.55 -2.61
N SER A 51 6.57 -2.47 -2.66
CA SER A 51 7.76 -2.36 -3.50
C SER A 51 7.63 -3.05 -4.86
N PHE A 52 8.22 -2.45 -5.91
CA PHE A 52 8.52 -3.16 -7.15
C PHE A 52 9.80 -3.97 -6.96
N THR A 53 9.67 -5.29 -6.92
CA THR A 53 10.85 -6.15 -6.94
C THR A 53 11.26 -6.49 -8.38
N GLN A 54 12.55 -6.74 -8.60
CA GLN A 54 13.05 -7.25 -9.90
C GLN A 54 12.34 -8.54 -10.32
N SER A 55 11.87 -9.35 -9.36
CA SER A 55 11.06 -10.55 -9.65
C SER A 55 9.69 -10.23 -10.26
N ALA A 56 9.14 -9.03 -10.02
CA ALA A 56 7.88 -8.57 -10.60
C ALA A 56 8.06 -7.92 -12.00
N ILE A 57 9.28 -7.50 -12.35
CA ILE A 57 9.63 -6.91 -13.64
C ILE A 57 10.29 -8.01 -14.48
N GLN A 58 9.51 -8.69 -15.31
CA GLN A 58 10.00 -9.77 -16.17
C GLN A 58 11.21 -9.32 -17.02
N ARG A 59 12.13 -10.26 -17.25
CA ARG A 59 13.27 -10.08 -18.18
C ARG A 59 12.71 -9.67 -19.54
N GLY A 60 13.01 -8.45 -20.00
CA GLY A 60 12.61 -7.95 -21.32
C GLY A 60 12.14 -6.50 -21.38
N MET A 61 11.76 -5.89 -20.25
CA MET A 61 11.27 -4.50 -20.23
C MET A 61 12.40 -3.45 -20.31
N VAL A 62 13.55 -3.70 -19.71
CA VAL A 62 14.73 -2.82 -19.77
C VAL A 62 15.96 -3.64 -20.15
N ARG A 63 16.76 -3.17 -21.12
CA ARG A 63 17.96 -3.92 -21.60
C ARG A 63 19.04 -4.10 -20.54
N HIS A 64 19.11 -3.22 -19.53
CA HIS A 64 20.04 -3.28 -18.41
C HIS A 64 19.35 -2.76 -17.14
N PHE A 65 18.88 -3.68 -16.29
CA PHE A 65 18.39 -3.32 -14.95
C PHE A 65 19.51 -3.63 -13.95
N PRO A 66 19.99 -2.66 -13.14
CA PRO A 66 20.95 -2.97 -12.07
C PRO A 66 20.34 -4.00 -11.12
N LYS A 67 21.17 -4.89 -10.58
CA LYS A 67 20.74 -6.03 -9.73
C LYS A 67 20.10 -5.60 -8.40
N ASN A 68 20.17 -4.32 -8.06
CA ASN A 68 19.68 -3.75 -6.82
C ASN A 68 18.47 -2.85 -7.12
N MET A 69 17.45 -2.97 -6.30
CA MET A 69 16.04 -2.82 -6.66
C MET A 69 15.53 -1.37 -6.65
N LEU A 70 14.83 -0.96 -7.71
CA LEU A 70 13.97 0.22 -7.72
C LEU A 70 12.71 -0.09 -6.91
N THR A 71 12.68 0.32 -5.65
CA THR A 71 11.43 0.37 -4.89
C THR A 71 10.68 1.65 -5.32
N ILE A 72 9.40 1.52 -5.62
CA ILE A 72 8.50 2.65 -5.84
C ILE A 72 7.37 2.37 -4.90
N GLY A 73 7.38 3.09 -3.78
CA GLY A 73 6.28 3.11 -2.84
C GLY A 73 5.14 3.94 -3.39
N TRP A 74 3.93 3.57 -3.02
CA TRP A 74 2.85 4.52 -3.02
C TRP A 74 2.59 4.88 -1.57
N LEU A 75 2.13 6.10 -1.39
CA LEU A 75 1.55 6.59 -0.16
C LEU A 75 0.35 7.38 -0.66
N GLY A 76 -0.85 7.10 -0.18
CA GLY A 76 -1.99 7.88 -0.60
C GLY A 76 -3.12 7.78 0.39
N VAL A 77 -3.81 8.90 0.48
CA VAL A 77 -4.89 9.17 1.42
C VAL A 77 -6.18 8.98 0.64
N LEU A 78 -7.17 8.29 1.21
CA LEU A 78 -8.48 8.06 0.56
C LEU A 78 -9.15 9.38 0.11
N LYS A 79 -8.86 10.48 0.82
CA LYS A 79 -9.37 11.83 0.53
C LYS A 79 -8.72 12.43 -0.71
N ASP A 80 -7.39 12.45 -0.79
CA ASP A 80 -6.64 13.07 -1.88
C ASP A 80 -5.54 12.14 -2.41
N LYS A 81 -5.60 11.86 -3.72
CA LYS A 81 -4.50 11.22 -4.45
C LYS A 81 -3.28 12.10 -4.33
N THR A 82 -2.26 11.55 -3.72
CA THR A 82 -0.96 12.18 -3.61
C THR A 82 -0.01 11.71 -4.71
N GLY A 83 1.14 12.38 -4.77
CA GLY A 83 2.24 11.98 -5.64
C GLY A 83 2.73 10.58 -5.31
N LEU A 84 3.31 9.92 -6.31
CA LEU A 84 3.99 8.64 -6.10
C LEU A 84 5.30 8.88 -5.34
N LEU A 85 5.48 8.23 -4.20
CA LEU A 85 6.74 8.32 -3.48
C LEU A 85 7.78 7.43 -4.14
N LYS A 86 8.75 8.08 -4.78
CA LYS A 86 9.89 7.36 -5.32
C LYS A 86 10.84 7.01 -4.19
N THR A 87 10.79 5.76 -3.77
CA THR A 87 11.62 5.26 -2.69
C THR A 87 12.56 4.23 -3.30
N GLY A 88 13.46 4.70 -4.17
CA GLY A 88 14.40 3.85 -4.88
C GLY A 88 15.65 3.55 -4.07
N LEU A 89 16.66 2.98 -4.74
CA LEU A 89 18.01 2.94 -4.18
C LEU A 89 18.44 4.33 -3.74
N VAL A 90 18.98 4.45 -2.52
CA VAL A 90 19.80 5.60 -2.12
C VAL A 90 21.23 5.20 -2.42
N ASN A 91 21.90 5.90 -3.34
CA ASN A 91 23.28 5.58 -3.75
C ASN A 91 23.49 4.12 -4.22
N ASP A 92 22.55 3.57 -5.00
CA ASP A 92 22.57 2.18 -5.49
C ASP A 92 22.47 1.07 -4.41
N GLU A 93 22.13 1.43 -3.17
CA GLU A 93 21.84 0.50 -2.08
C GLU A 93 20.34 0.34 -1.80
N ALA A 94 19.93 -0.87 -1.39
CA ALA A 94 18.57 -1.13 -0.96
C ALA A 94 18.20 -0.24 0.24
N ILE A 95 16.96 0.25 0.26
CA ILE A 95 16.43 1.02 1.38
C ILE A 95 16.50 0.19 2.66
N ARG A 96 16.97 0.84 3.73
CA ARG A 96 16.99 0.35 5.11
C ARG A 96 15.83 0.95 5.90
N SER A 97 15.58 0.40 7.08
CA SER A 97 14.51 0.84 7.97
C SER A 97 14.56 2.33 8.30
N GLU A 98 15.76 2.89 8.46
CA GLU A 98 16.00 4.30 8.76
C GLU A 98 15.51 5.20 7.62
N GLN A 99 15.89 4.88 6.39
CA GLN A 99 15.46 5.62 5.20
C GLN A 99 13.95 5.49 4.98
N TYR A 100 13.40 4.31 5.22
CA TYR A 100 11.95 4.09 5.15
C TYR A 100 11.20 4.98 6.15
N VAL A 101 11.65 5.04 7.41
CA VAL A 101 11.04 5.90 8.44
C VAL A 101 11.08 7.36 8.03
N GLU A 102 12.21 7.86 7.53
CA GLU A 102 12.32 9.28 7.14
C GLU A 102 11.38 9.64 5.98
N ILE A 103 11.22 8.74 5.00
CA ILE A 103 10.23 8.94 3.92
C ILE A 103 8.81 9.06 4.49
N ILE A 104 8.45 8.18 5.43
CA ILE A 104 7.11 8.23 6.05
C ILE A 104 6.96 9.48 6.90
N ARG A 105 8.03 9.92 7.59
CA ARG A 105 8.05 11.14 8.40
C ARG A 105 7.84 12.40 7.58
N GLU A 106 8.58 12.57 6.49
CA GLU A 106 8.43 13.73 5.59
C GLU A 106 6.98 13.81 5.08
N TYR A 107 6.42 12.69 4.66
CA TYR A 107 5.06 12.67 4.16
C TYR A 107 4.00 12.85 5.24
N ALA A 108 4.24 12.32 6.45
CA ALA A 108 3.38 12.57 7.59
C ALA A 108 3.27 14.07 7.92
N GLN A 109 4.38 14.80 7.76
CA GLN A 109 4.40 16.25 7.92
C GLN A 109 3.62 16.95 6.79
N ASP A 110 3.84 16.55 5.54
CA ASP A 110 3.16 17.15 4.37
C ASP A 110 1.64 16.95 4.40
N LEU A 111 1.18 15.82 4.92
CA LEU A 111 -0.24 15.51 5.04
C LEU A 111 -0.95 16.20 6.21
N MET A 112 -0.21 16.88 7.09
CA MET A 112 -0.73 17.36 8.38
C MET A 112 -1.49 16.24 9.11
N ILE A 113 -0.84 15.09 9.30
CA ILE A 113 -1.51 13.88 9.81
C ILE A 113 -2.39 14.22 11.02
N ASP A 114 -3.70 14.09 10.76
CA ASP A 114 -4.77 14.10 11.73
C ASP A 114 -4.65 12.84 12.61
N ASP A 115 -5.12 12.90 13.85
CA ASP A 115 -4.99 11.83 14.85
C ASP A 115 -5.68 10.51 14.42
N ASP A 116 -6.43 10.52 13.32
CA ASP A 116 -7.21 9.39 12.79
C ASP A 116 -6.50 8.55 11.69
N LEU A 117 -5.24 8.82 11.33
CA LEU A 117 -4.58 8.11 10.22
C LEU A 117 -4.06 6.70 10.61
N MET A 118 -4.39 5.68 9.80
CA MET A 118 -3.91 4.30 9.98
C MET A 118 -3.02 3.82 8.83
N LEU A 119 -1.71 3.73 9.06
CA LEU A 119 -0.75 3.21 8.09
C LEU A 119 -0.93 1.70 7.83
N GLN A 120 -1.20 1.33 6.57
CA GLN A 120 -1.10 -0.06 6.11
C GLN A 120 0.25 -0.30 5.40
N GLN A 121 0.98 -1.27 5.88
CA GLN A 121 2.22 -1.71 5.24
C GLN A 121 2.25 -3.24 5.14
N ASP A 122 2.96 -3.77 4.15
CA ASP A 122 3.26 -5.19 4.15
C ASP A 122 4.29 -5.54 5.23
N ASN A 123 4.45 -6.83 5.53
CA ASN A 123 5.37 -7.29 6.57
C ASN A 123 6.81 -7.49 6.03
N ALA A 124 7.27 -6.64 5.09
CA ALA A 124 8.66 -6.69 4.63
C ALA A 124 9.63 -6.41 5.80
N PRO A 125 10.86 -6.96 5.78
CA PRO A 125 11.78 -6.86 6.92
C PRO A 125 12.07 -5.44 7.40
N ILE A 126 12.14 -4.47 6.48
CA ILE A 126 12.37 -3.06 6.84
C ILE A 126 11.16 -2.45 7.57
N HIS A 127 9.94 -2.74 7.11
CA HIS A 127 8.69 -2.27 7.73
C HIS A 127 8.43 -2.91 9.10
N ALA A 128 8.77 -4.19 9.22
CA ALA A 128 8.54 -5.00 10.42
C ALA A 128 9.65 -4.87 11.48
N SER A 129 10.71 -4.12 11.17
CA SER A 129 11.88 -3.98 12.05
C SER A 129 11.53 -3.32 13.38
N ALA A 130 12.25 -3.68 14.45
CA ALA A 130 12.06 -3.07 15.76
C ALA A 130 12.29 -1.54 15.72
N TYR A 131 13.25 -1.09 14.92
CA TYR A 131 13.52 0.33 14.70
C TYR A 131 12.31 1.05 14.09
N THR A 132 11.75 0.53 12.98
CA THR A 132 10.61 1.16 12.32
C THR A 132 9.39 1.21 13.22
N LYS A 133 9.09 0.13 13.94
CA LYS A 133 7.98 0.11 14.90
C LYS A 133 8.14 1.15 16.01
N TYR A 134 9.34 1.25 16.59
CA TYR A 134 9.64 2.23 17.63
C TYR A 134 9.53 3.67 17.12
N GLN A 135 9.99 3.95 15.90
CA GLN A 135 9.89 5.29 15.32
C GLN A 135 8.44 5.67 15.03
N PHE A 136 7.63 4.75 14.52
CA PHE A 136 6.21 5.00 14.28
C PHE A 136 5.43 5.25 15.57
N ASP A 137 5.77 4.56 16.66
CA ASP A 137 5.23 4.82 18.00
C ASP A 137 5.56 6.25 18.48
N ILE A 138 6.83 6.68 18.34
CA ILE A 138 7.24 8.07 18.65
C ILE A 138 6.49 9.10 17.80
N MET A 139 6.19 8.76 16.54
CA MET A 139 5.47 9.62 15.62
C MET A 139 3.95 9.64 15.87
N GLY A 140 3.43 8.80 16.77
CA GLY A 140 1.98 8.66 16.98
C GLY A 140 1.26 8.03 15.80
N LEU A 141 1.95 7.26 14.95
CA LEU A 141 1.34 6.61 13.80
C LEU A 141 0.72 5.27 14.17
N ASP A 142 -0.59 5.15 13.97
CA ASP A 142 -1.27 3.87 14.07
C ASP A 142 -0.95 2.99 12.87
N VAL A 143 -0.35 1.82 13.10
CA VAL A 143 0.03 0.88 12.05
C VAL A 143 -0.83 -0.36 12.11
N ILE A 144 -1.44 -0.72 10.99
CA ILE A 144 -2.24 -1.94 10.87
C ILE A 144 -1.31 -3.16 10.85
N ASP A 145 -1.56 -4.11 11.77
CA ASP A 145 -0.86 -5.39 11.79
C ASP A 145 -1.32 -6.28 10.62
N TRP A 146 -0.70 -6.06 9.45
CA TRP A 146 -1.12 -6.70 8.20
C TRP A 146 -0.67 -8.16 8.13
N PRO A 147 -1.56 -9.10 7.77
CA PRO A 147 -1.20 -10.50 7.69
C PRO A 147 -0.11 -10.75 6.64
N SER A 148 0.93 -11.46 7.06
CA SER A 148 2.03 -11.85 6.18
C SER A 148 1.52 -12.55 4.93
N LYS A 149 2.11 -12.22 3.77
CA LYS A 149 1.79 -12.81 2.46
C LYS A 149 0.30 -12.74 2.10
N SER A 150 -0.36 -11.61 2.34
CA SER A 150 -1.78 -11.44 1.98
C SER A 150 -2.00 -10.38 0.88
N PRO A 151 -1.47 -10.60 -0.34
CA PRO A 151 -1.64 -9.65 -1.44
C PRO A 151 -3.08 -9.59 -1.96
N ASP A 152 -3.85 -10.67 -1.83
CA ASP A 152 -5.26 -10.73 -2.21
C ASP A 152 -6.17 -9.85 -1.34
N LEU A 153 -5.77 -9.63 -0.08
CA LEU A 153 -6.40 -8.65 0.81
C LEU A 153 -5.94 -7.22 0.55
N ASN A 154 -4.79 -7.02 -0.09
CA ASN A 154 -4.21 -5.69 -0.29
C ASN A 154 -4.74 -5.09 -1.62
N PRO A 155 -5.64 -4.10 -1.59
CA PRO A 155 -6.25 -3.55 -2.79
C PRO A 155 -5.22 -2.89 -3.72
N ILE A 156 -4.09 -2.38 -3.20
CA ILE A 156 -3.05 -1.76 -4.03
C ILE A 156 -2.41 -2.76 -5.01
N GLU A 157 -2.40 -4.05 -4.67
CA GLU A 157 -1.85 -5.10 -5.53
C GLU A 157 -2.58 -5.16 -6.87
N HIS A 158 -3.89 -4.86 -6.88
CA HIS A 158 -4.67 -4.80 -8.11
C HIS A 158 -4.28 -3.60 -8.97
N LEU A 159 -4.02 -2.44 -8.35
CA LEU A 159 -3.56 -1.26 -9.06
C LEU A 159 -2.20 -1.52 -9.71
N TRP A 160 -1.27 -2.10 -8.94
CA TRP A 160 0.05 -2.43 -9.44
C TRP A 160 0.02 -3.54 -10.48
N ALA A 161 -0.86 -4.53 -10.36
CA ALA A 161 -1.06 -5.53 -11.41
C ALA A 161 -1.54 -4.90 -12.73
N ASN A 162 -2.41 -3.89 -12.67
CA ASN A 162 -2.85 -3.14 -13.84
C ASN A 162 -1.72 -2.32 -14.45
N ILE A 163 -0.93 -1.60 -13.64
CA ILE A 163 0.24 -0.85 -14.10
C ILE A 163 1.26 -1.80 -14.75
N LYS A 164 1.61 -2.92 -14.09
CA LYS A 164 2.48 -3.97 -14.65
C LYS A 164 1.98 -4.50 -15.99
N ARG A 165 0.66 -4.67 -16.15
CA ARG A 165 0.04 -5.12 -17.41
C ARG A 165 0.20 -4.09 -18.51
N LYS A 166 0.03 -2.79 -18.23
CA LYS A 166 0.22 -1.72 -19.21
C LYS A 166 1.68 -1.59 -19.65
N LEU A 167 2.62 -1.78 -18.71
CA LEU A 167 4.05 -1.76 -19.01
C LEU A 167 4.54 -3.00 -19.78
N LYS A 168 3.75 -4.09 -19.78
CA LYS A 168 4.12 -5.35 -20.43
C LYS A 168 4.25 -5.14 -21.95
N GLY A 169 5.41 -5.49 -22.50
CA GLY A 169 5.71 -5.35 -23.92
C GLY A 169 6.35 -4.01 -24.30
N MET A 170 6.37 -3.04 -23.39
CA MET A 170 7.15 -1.81 -23.57
C MET A 170 8.65 -2.10 -23.42
N LYS A 171 9.47 -1.36 -24.16
CA LYS A 171 10.93 -1.41 -24.07
C LYS A 171 11.45 -0.05 -23.63
N PHE A 172 12.25 -0.04 -22.58
CA PHE A 172 12.87 1.16 -22.04
C PHE A 172 14.37 1.15 -22.33
N SER A 173 14.90 2.31 -22.73
CA SER A 173 16.31 2.48 -23.08
C SER A 173 17.20 2.63 -21.85
N ASN A 174 16.65 3.17 -20.75
CA ASN A 174 17.34 3.38 -19.49
C ASN A 174 16.37 3.40 -18.29
N ARG A 175 16.92 3.42 -17.07
CA ARG A 175 16.15 3.47 -15.81
C ARG A 175 15.22 4.68 -15.73
N ALA A 176 15.69 5.87 -16.10
CA ALA A 176 14.90 7.10 -16.03
C ALA A 176 13.64 7.03 -16.90
N SER A 177 13.74 6.49 -18.12
CA SER A 177 12.59 6.31 -19.01
C SER A 177 11.55 5.33 -18.46
N PHE A 178 12.00 4.29 -17.72
CA PHE A 178 11.11 3.36 -17.05
C PHE A 178 10.42 4.00 -15.84
N GLU A 179 11.18 4.71 -15.00
CA GLU A 179 10.65 5.43 -13.84
C GLU A 179 9.63 6.49 -14.26
N GLN A 180 9.93 7.26 -15.31
CA GLN A 180 9.01 8.25 -15.85
C GLN A 180 7.71 7.60 -16.33
N GLU A 181 7.80 6.44 -16.96
CA GLU A 181 6.59 5.74 -17.41
C GLU A 181 5.76 5.22 -16.23
N ILE A 182 6.39 4.74 -15.15
CA ILE A 182 5.64 4.40 -13.92
C ILE A 182 4.95 5.63 -13.35
N ILE A 183 5.62 6.78 -13.31
CA ILE A 183 5.02 8.06 -12.87
C ILE A 183 3.85 8.45 -13.78
N ASN A 184 3.98 8.30 -15.11
CA ASN A 184 2.89 8.56 -16.05
C ASN A 184 1.69 7.63 -15.80
N GLN A 185 1.95 6.34 -15.61
CA GLN A 185 0.91 5.37 -15.30
C GLN A 185 0.23 5.67 -13.97
N TRP A 186 1.00 6.07 -12.95
CA TRP A 186 0.47 6.57 -11.69
C TRP A 186 -0.41 7.79 -11.89
N ASN A 187 0.07 8.81 -12.61
CA ASN A 187 -0.67 10.04 -12.87
C ASN A 187 -1.98 9.79 -13.61
N SER A 188 -2.04 8.73 -14.45
CA SER A 188 -3.27 8.31 -15.13
C SER A 188 -4.35 7.68 -14.22
N VAL A 189 -3.99 7.25 -13.00
CA VAL A 189 -4.95 6.72 -12.02
C VAL A 189 -5.80 7.86 -11.46
N SER A 190 -7.11 7.80 -11.62
CA SER A 190 -8.00 8.84 -11.10
C SER A 190 -8.28 8.66 -9.59
N GLN A 191 -8.78 9.70 -8.92
CA GLN A 191 -9.28 9.58 -7.54
C GLN A 191 -10.38 8.52 -7.45
N ASP A 192 -11.21 8.40 -8.49
CA ASP A 192 -12.30 7.43 -8.54
C ASP A 192 -11.79 5.98 -8.62
N ASP A 193 -10.68 5.74 -9.34
CA ASP A 193 -10.01 4.43 -9.34
C ASP A 193 -9.53 4.05 -7.94
N LEU A 194 -8.94 5.01 -7.20
CA LEU A 194 -8.49 4.79 -5.82
C LEU A 194 -9.67 4.53 -4.87
N ARG A 195 -10.76 5.29 -5.02
CA ARG A 195 -12.00 5.06 -4.27
C ARG A 195 -12.53 3.65 -4.51
N LYS A 196 -12.65 3.22 -5.77
CA LYS A 196 -13.10 1.87 -6.14
C LYS A 196 -12.22 0.76 -5.55
N LEU A 197 -10.91 0.98 -5.44
CA LEU A 197 -9.99 0.04 -4.79
C LEU A 197 -10.34 -0.16 -3.32
N VAL A 198 -10.59 0.92 -2.58
CA VAL A 198 -10.99 0.83 -1.17
C VAL A 198 -12.40 0.28 -1.02
N GLU A 199 -13.34 0.67 -1.89
CA GLU A 199 -14.70 0.12 -1.93
C GLU A 199 -14.74 -1.39 -2.27
N SER A 200 -13.66 -1.95 -2.81
CA SER A 200 -13.53 -3.39 -3.03
C SER A 200 -13.23 -4.19 -1.75
N MET A 201 -12.78 -3.54 -0.68
CA MET A 201 -12.39 -4.18 0.58
C MET A 201 -13.48 -5.05 1.22
N PRO A 202 -14.76 -4.65 1.30
CA PRO A 202 -15.82 -5.52 1.81
C PRO A 202 -15.93 -6.83 1.02
N GLY A 203 -15.84 -6.74 -0.31
CA GLY A 203 -15.86 -7.91 -1.19
C GLY A 203 -14.66 -8.83 -0.97
N ARG A 204 -13.45 -8.27 -0.76
CA ARG A 204 -12.24 -9.04 -0.44
C ARG A 204 -12.35 -9.74 0.91
N VAL A 205 -12.84 -9.04 1.93
CA VAL A 205 -13.10 -9.62 3.26
C VAL A 205 -14.09 -10.78 3.15
N GLN A 206 -15.20 -10.60 2.42
CA GLN A 206 -16.16 -11.69 2.19
C GLN A 206 -15.55 -12.88 1.45
N LYS A 207 -14.73 -12.65 0.42
CA LYS A 207 -14.01 -13.72 -0.28
C LYS A 207 -13.05 -14.45 0.65
N CYS A 208 -12.32 -13.73 1.51
CA CYS A 208 -11.44 -14.32 2.52
C CYS A 208 -12.21 -15.21 3.51
N ILE A 209 -13.36 -14.75 4.01
CA ILE A 209 -14.24 -15.51 4.90
C ILE A 209 -14.75 -16.78 4.20
N LYS A 210 -15.25 -16.66 2.97
CA LYS A 210 -15.72 -17.80 2.16
C LYS A 210 -14.60 -18.81 1.89
N ALA A 211 -13.38 -18.31 1.67
CA ALA A 211 -12.19 -19.11 1.51
C ALA A 211 -11.66 -19.65 2.86
N LYS A 212 -12.32 -19.42 3.99
CA LYS A 212 -11.86 -19.82 5.33
C LYS A 212 -10.43 -19.36 5.64
N GLY A 213 -10.10 -18.14 5.22
CA GLY A 213 -8.77 -17.55 5.38
C GLY A 213 -7.73 -18.03 4.36
N TRP A 214 -8.08 -18.93 3.43
CA TRP A 214 -7.21 -19.27 2.30
C TRP A 214 -7.14 -18.14 1.26
N TYR A 215 -6.20 -18.27 0.33
CA TYR A 215 -6.07 -17.36 -0.81
C TYR A 215 -7.31 -17.38 -1.70
N PHE A 216 -7.64 -16.24 -2.28
CA PHE A 216 -8.74 -16.08 -3.23
C PHE A 216 -8.33 -15.23 -4.44
N GLN A 217 -9.15 -15.29 -5.51
CA GLN A 217 -9.06 -14.42 -6.69
C GLN A 217 -10.30 -13.52 -6.75
#